data_AF-A0A2A2KHA5-F1
#
_entry.id   AF-A0A2A2KHA5-F1
#
_cell.length_a   1.000
_cell.length_b   1.000
_cell.length_c   1.000
_cell.angle_alpha   90.00
_cell.angle_beta   90.00
_cell.angle_gamma   90.00
#
_symmetry.space_group_name_H-M   'P 1'
#
loop_
_entity.id
_entity.type
_entity.pdbx_description
1 polymer ?
#
loop_
_entity_poly.entity_id
_entity_poly.type
_entity_poly.pdbx_seq_one_letter_code
_entity_poly.pdbx_strand_id
1 'polypeptide(L)'
;MNESDVFARPEWYIFAMNNFIVISLPLHAVAFYCVLFKTPFHAKKYSKKLLYFMICAFITEIYLTKLMTPVILVPTETVTSYGILRSFNFPLREVTFIAVLLILMTGNSIVLVFYYRFIVMLPERNWIKRYFSENTRIAIIIFLHVICISFMLFFNYTTIPANQAKVKLEHLKRHPECVNPELFDPYALALSPFDDGETLIPFWFLAVL
;
A
#
# COMPACT_ATOMS: atom_id res chain seq x y z
N MET A 1 -21.21 16.97 -22.97
CA MET A 1 -20.10 16.49 -22.12
C MET A 1 -19.16 15.74 -23.06
N ASN A 2 -17.92 16.19 -23.21
CA ASN A 2 -17.01 15.60 -24.19
C ASN A 2 -16.61 14.19 -23.72
N GLU A 3 -16.52 13.20 -24.60
CA GLU A 3 -16.22 11.81 -24.22
C GLU A 3 -14.86 11.68 -23.49
N SER A 4 -13.91 12.57 -23.81
CA SER A 4 -12.61 12.70 -23.12
C SER A 4 -12.73 12.99 -21.62
N ASP A 5 -13.74 13.76 -21.21
CA ASP A 5 -13.89 14.25 -19.83
C ASP A 5 -14.47 13.17 -18.90
N VAL A 6 -15.07 12.12 -19.47
CA VAL A 6 -15.59 10.96 -18.73
C VAL A 6 -14.44 10.03 -18.32
N PHE A 7 -13.45 9.84 -19.20
CA PHE A 7 -12.29 9.01 -18.92
C PHE A 7 -11.23 9.71 -18.07
N ALA A 8 -11.19 11.05 -18.09
CA ALA A 8 -10.26 11.83 -17.28
C ALA A 8 -10.58 11.79 -15.77
N ARG A 9 -11.85 11.55 -15.39
CA ARG A 9 -12.28 11.55 -13.99
C ARG A 9 -12.12 10.17 -13.33
N PRO A 10 -11.71 10.11 -12.05
CA PRO A 10 -11.50 8.86 -11.33
C PRO A 10 -12.80 8.18 -10.88
N GLU A 11 -13.97 8.65 -11.31
CA GLU A 11 -15.29 8.17 -10.84
C GLU A 11 -15.47 6.67 -11.05
N TRP A 12 -15.12 6.15 -12.23
CA TRP A 12 -15.19 4.72 -12.54
C TRP A 12 -14.22 3.89 -11.70
N TYR A 13 -13.02 4.41 -11.46
CA TYR A 13 -12.03 3.77 -10.60
C TYR A 13 -12.52 3.70 -9.15
N ILE A 14 -13.03 4.81 -8.61
CA ILE A 14 -13.57 4.89 -7.26
C ILE A 14 -14.79 3.97 -7.11
N PHE A 15 -15.66 3.93 -8.13
CA PHE A 15 -16.80 3.02 -8.16
C PHE A 15 -16.35 1.56 -8.14
N ALA A 16 -15.40 1.18 -9.00
CA ALA A 16 -14.87 -0.17 -9.05
C ALA A 16 -14.23 -0.59 -7.72
N MET A 17 -13.37 0.25 -7.15
CA MET A 17 -12.71 -0.01 -5.86
C MET A 17 -13.72 -0.16 -4.72
N ASN A 18 -14.76 0.68 -4.68
CA ASN A 18 -15.81 0.59 -3.67
C ASN A 18 -16.64 -0.69 -3.78
N ASN A 19 -16.82 -1.22 -4.98
CA ASN A 19 -17.62 -2.42 -5.21
C ASN A 19 -16.78 -3.71 -5.16
N PHE A 20 -15.45 -3.61 -5.27
CA PHE A 20 -14.54 -4.75 -5.21
C PHE A 20 -14.75 -5.61 -3.95
N ILE A 21 -15.06 -4.96 -2.82
CA ILE A 21 -15.32 -5.62 -1.54
C ILE A 21 -16.51 -6.59 -1.60
N VAL A 22 -17.48 -6.39 -2.50
CA VAL A 22 -18.66 -7.27 -2.63
C VAL A 22 -18.25 -8.68 -3.04
N ILE A 23 -17.22 -8.78 -3.89
CA ILE A 23 -16.68 -10.06 -4.36
C ILE A 23 -15.63 -10.58 -3.39
N SER A 24 -14.79 -9.69 -2.84
CA SER A 24 -13.68 -10.11 -2.00
C SER A 24 -14.11 -10.55 -0.59
N LEU A 25 -15.12 -9.91 0.00
CA LEU A 25 -15.61 -10.27 1.34
C LEU A 25 -16.04 -11.75 1.47
N PRO A 26 -16.84 -12.34 0.57
CA PRO A 26 -17.16 -13.76 0.65
C PRO A 26 -15.94 -14.65 0.44
N LEU A 27 -14.97 -14.24 -0.40
CA LEU A 27 -13.71 -14.98 -0.58
C LEU A 27 -12.90 -15.00 0.72
N HIS A 28 -12.74 -13.85 1.38
CA HIS A 28 -12.09 -13.78 2.70
C HIS A 28 -12.83 -14.61 3.74
N ALA A 29 -14.16 -14.54 3.79
CA ALA A 29 -14.96 -15.32 4.74
C ALA A 29 -14.75 -16.83 4.57
N VAL A 30 -14.80 -17.32 3.32
CA VAL A 30 -14.52 -18.74 3.01
C VAL A 30 -13.09 -19.11 3.37
N ALA A 31 -12.11 -18.27 3.04
CA ALA A 31 -10.73 -18.51 3.39
C ALA A 31 -10.54 -18.59 4.92
N PHE A 32 -11.10 -17.65 5.67
CA PHE A 32 -11.02 -17.63 7.14
C PHE A 32 -11.68 -18.87 7.75
N TYR A 33 -12.84 -19.27 7.24
CA TYR A 33 -13.52 -20.49 7.65
C TYR A 33 -12.63 -21.72 7.43
N CYS A 34 -12.01 -21.85 6.24
CA CYS A 34 -11.12 -22.97 5.93
C CYS A 34 -9.91 -23.01 6.87
N VAL A 35 -9.26 -21.87 7.12
CA VAL A 35 -8.05 -21.84 7.96
C VAL A 35 -8.37 -22.10 9.43
N LEU A 36 -9.49 -21.58 9.95
CA LEU A 36 -9.87 -21.75 11.36
C LEU A 36 -10.42 -23.15 11.66
N PHE A 37 -11.26 -23.70 10.78
CA PHE A 37 -12.05 -24.90 11.08
C PHE A 37 -11.65 -26.14 10.29
N LYS A 38 -10.99 -25.99 9.12
CA LYS A 38 -10.63 -27.12 8.24
C LYS A 38 -9.14 -27.45 8.22
N THR A 39 -8.29 -26.68 8.90
CA THR A 39 -6.85 -26.97 8.97
C THR A 39 -6.57 -28.24 9.79
N PRO A 40 -5.84 -29.23 9.25
CA PRO A 40 -5.45 -30.42 10.00
C PRO A 40 -4.39 -30.12 11.08
N PHE A 41 -4.34 -30.93 12.13
CA PHE A 41 -3.49 -30.69 13.32
C PHE A 41 -2.00 -30.53 12.99
N HIS A 42 -1.46 -31.31 12.06
CA HIS A 42 -0.05 -31.25 11.65
C HIS A 42 0.31 -29.92 10.95
N ALA A 43 -0.66 -29.21 10.38
CA ALA A 43 -0.46 -27.91 9.71
C ALA A 43 -0.77 -26.71 10.62
N LYS A 44 -1.09 -26.93 11.90
CA LYS A 44 -1.58 -25.88 12.82
C LYS A 44 -0.56 -24.76 13.09
N LYS A 45 0.75 -25.05 13.00
CA LYS A 45 1.80 -24.02 13.12
C LYS A 45 1.83 -23.10 11.89
N TYR A 46 1.64 -23.66 10.71
CA TYR A 46 1.58 -22.93 9.45
C TYR A 46 0.28 -22.12 9.34
N SER A 47 -0.85 -22.70 9.75
CA SER A 47 -2.14 -22.01 9.67
C SER A 47 -2.22 -20.74 10.52
N LYS A 48 -1.52 -20.67 11.66
CA LYS A 48 -1.40 -19.43 12.43
C LYS A 48 -0.71 -18.30 11.65
N LYS A 49 0.32 -18.63 10.87
CA LYS A 49 1.03 -17.66 10.02
C LYS A 49 0.19 -17.25 8.82
N LEU A 50 -0.51 -18.21 8.22
CA LEU A 50 -1.45 -17.96 7.14
C LEU A 50 -2.61 -17.06 7.61
N LEU A 51 -3.15 -17.33 8.80
CA LEU A 51 -4.21 -16.52 9.41
C LEU A 51 -3.76 -15.08 9.66
N TYR A 52 -2.53 -14.89 10.15
CA TYR A 52 -1.94 -13.55 10.33
C TYR A 52 -1.89 -12.79 8.99
N PHE A 53 -1.37 -13.42 7.94
CA PHE A 53 -1.38 -12.84 6.59
C PHE A 53 -2.79 -12.46 6.13
N MET A 54 -3.77 -13.35 6.31
CA MET A 54 -5.14 -13.08 5.87
C MET A 54 -5.79 -11.93 6.62
N ILE A 55 -5.54 -11.80 7.93
CA ILE A 55 -6.00 -10.64 8.71
C ILE A 55 -5.37 -9.35 8.17
N CYS A 56 -4.05 -9.33 7.95
CA CYS A 56 -3.37 -8.16 7.39
C CYS A 56 -3.90 -7.80 6.00
N ALA A 57 -4.06 -8.78 5.12
CA ALA A 57 -4.59 -8.58 3.78
C ALA A 57 -6.01 -8.03 3.80
N PHE A 58 -6.88 -8.60 4.63
CA PHE A 58 -8.28 -8.16 4.77
C PHE A 58 -8.39 -6.73 5.32
N ILE A 59 -7.61 -6.40 6.36
CA ILE A 59 -7.57 -5.04 6.91
C ILE A 59 -7.06 -4.05 5.85
N THR A 60 -5.98 -4.40 5.15
CA THR A 60 -5.40 -3.56 4.09
C THR A 60 -6.41 -3.32 2.98
N GLU A 61 -7.15 -4.34 2.58
CA GLU A 61 -8.17 -4.21 1.53
C GLU A 61 -9.33 -3.31 1.97
N ILE A 62 -9.89 -3.50 3.16
CA ILE A 62 -10.92 -2.61 3.71
C ILE A 62 -10.40 -1.17 3.75
N TYR A 63 -9.15 -1.00 4.18
CA TYR A 63 -8.53 0.31 4.27
C TYR A 63 -8.45 0.98 2.90
N LEU A 64 -7.92 0.28 1.89
CA LEU A 64 -7.71 0.82 0.54
C LEU A 64 -8.99 0.98 -0.29
N THR A 65 -10.08 0.28 0.06
CA THR A 65 -11.34 0.31 -0.71
C THR A 65 -12.42 1.19 -0.08
N LYS A 66 -12.51 1.28 1.24
CA LYS A 66 -13.59 2.00 1.95
C LYS A 66 -13.12 3.18 2.78
N LEU A 67 -12.01 3.02 3.51
CA LEU A 67 -11.54 4.08 4.41
C LEU A 67 -10.78 5.15 3.63
N MET A 68 -9.89 4.72 2.73
CA MET A 68 -9.05 5.55 1.88
C MET A 68 -8.79 4.83 0.55
N THR A 69 -9.50 5.23 -0.49
CA THR A 69 -9.19 4.90 -1.89
C THR A 69 -8.23 5.94 -2.45
N PRO A 70 -6.94 5.59 -2.66
CA PRO A 70 -5.96 6.52 -3.19
C PRO A 70 -6.23 6.77 -4.67
N VAL A 71 -6.09 8.02 -5.12
CA VAL A 71 -6.13 8.41 -6.53
C VAL A 71 -4.85 9.18 -6.81
N ILE A 72 -4.05 8.64 -7.74
CA ILE A 72 -2.79 9.22 -8.16
C ILE A 72 -3.00 9.85 -9.53
N LEU A 73 -2.74 11.16 -9.63
CA LEU A 73 -2.88 11.96 -10.84
C LEU A 73 -1.52 12.06 -11.52
N VAL A 74 -1.32 11.24 -12.54
CA VAL A 74 -0.14 11.27 -13.43
C VAL A 74 -0.48 12.15 -14.64
N PRO A 75 0.41 13.05 -15.13
CA PRO A 75 1.84 13.22 -14.77
C PRO A 75 2.10 14.23 -13.64
N THR A 76 1.09 14.91 -13.11
CA THR A 76 1.22 15.97 -12.09
C THR A 76 1.67 15.50 -10.70
N GLU A 77 2.03 14.22 -10.54
CA GLU A 77 2.46 13.57 -9.28
C GLU A 77 1.66 14.02 -8.06
N THR A 78 0.35 14.17 -8.24
CA THR A 78 -0.55 14.66 -7.19
C THR A 78 -1.35 13.49 -6.66
N VAL A 79 -1.40 13.36 -5.34
CA VAL A 79 -2.15 12.29 -4.67
C VAL A 79 -3.34 12.92 -3.96
N THR A 80 -4.50 12.32 -4.16
CA THR A 80 -5.68 12.56 -3.33
C THR A 80 -6.24 11.23 -2.85
N SER A 81 -7.16 11.25 -1.90
CA SER A 81 -7.90 10.05 -1.55
C SER A 81 -9.39 10.33 -1.34
N TYR A 82 -10.18 9.29 -1.54
CA TYR A 82 -11.62 9.30 -1.36
C TYR A 82 -11.99 8.22 -0.36
N GLY A 83 -12.99 8.43 0.49
CA GLY A 83 -13.42 7.44 1.47
C GLY A 83 -13.85 8.06 2.78
N ILE A 84 -14.16 7.19 3.74
CA ILE A 84 -14.73 7.58 5.02
C ILE A 84 -13.79 8.50 5.82
N LEU A 85 -12.47 8.28 5.77
CA LEU A 85 -11.51 9.07 6.55
C LEU A 85 -11.45 10.53 6.08
N ARG A 86 -11.65 10.77 4.78
CA ARG A 86 -11.77 12.12 4.24
C ARG A 86 -13.01 12.84 4.78
N SER A 87 -14.14 12.15 4.93
CA SER A 87 -15.37 12.74 5.50
C SER A 87 -15.20 13.19 6.96
N PHE A 88 -14.26 12.57 7.69
CA PHE A 88 -13.89 12.97 9.05
C PHE A 88 -12.76 14.01 9.10
N ASN A 89 -12.31 14.55 7.96
CA ASN A 89 -11.22 15.52 7.85
C ASN A 89 -9.88 15.03 8.42
N PHE A 90 -9.59 13.72 8.37
CA PHE A 90 -8.26 13.22 8.74
C PHE A 90 -7.21 13.76 7.74
N PRO A 91 -6.02 14.21 8.18
CA PRO A 91 -4.99 14.71 7.29
C PRO A 91 -4.53 13.64 6.28
N LEU A 92 -4.48 13.98 4.98
CA LEU A 92 -4.11 13.02 3.92
C LEU A 92 -2.74 12.38 4.15
N ARG A 93 -1.79 13.11 4.75
CA ARG A 93 -0.47 12.61 5.14
C ARG A 93 -0.57 11.38 6.05
N GLU A 94 -1.31 11.49 7.14
CA GLU A 94 -1.45 10.42 8.13
C GLU A 94 -2.23 9.23 7.56
N VAL A 95 -3.28 9.54 6.78
CA VAL A 95 -4.10 8.53 6.11
C VAL A 95 -3.26 7.72 5.10
N THR A 96 -2.39 8.38 4.35
CA THR A 96 -1.49 7.75 3.38
C THR A 96 -0.38 6.96 4.08
N PHE A 97 0.16 7.49 5.18
CA PHE A 97 1.13 6.79 6.01
C PHE A 97 0.59 5.44 6.47
N ILE A 98 -0.61 5.42 7.05
CA ILE A 98 -1.26 4.17 7.51
C ILE A 98 -1.47 3.20 6.34
N ALA A 99 -1.86 3.68 5.16
CA ALA A 99 -2.00 2.82 3.97
C ALA A 99 -0.70 2.09 3.63
N VAL A 100 0.42 2.82 3.56
CA VAL A 100 1.70 2.22 3.19
C VAL A 100 2.16 1.20 4.23
N LEU A 101 1.92 1.47 5.52
CA LEU A 101 2.24 0.50 6.57
C LEU A 101 1.44 -0.79 6.47
N LEU A 102 0.16 -0.69 6.15
CA LEU A 102 -0.70 -1.86 5.95
C LEU A 102 -0.21 -2.69 4.75
N ILE A 103 0.18 -2.03 3.65
CA ILE A 103 0.78 -2.68 2.48
C ILE A 103 2.08 -3.38 2.85
N LEU A 104 3.01 -2.70 3.53
CA LEU A 104 4.29 -3.27 3.96
C LEU A 104 4.11 -4.45 4.92
N MET A 105 3.19 -4.34 5.88
CA MET A 105 2.87 -5.43 6.82
C MET A 105 2.27 -6.64 6.10
N THR A 106 1.41 -6.40 5.11
CA THR A 106 0.86 -7.47 4.26
C THR A 106 1.97 -8.12 3.42
N GLY A 107 2.84 -7.33 2.79
CA GLY A 107 4.01 -7.81 2.06
C GLY A 107 4.95 -8.67 2.92
N ASN A 108 5.28 -8.21 4.13
CA ASN A 108 6.08 -8.97 5.08
C ASN A 108 5.43 -10.31 5.45
N SER A 109 4.11 -10.30 5.62
CA SER A 109 3.34 -11.51 5.93
C SER A 109 3.37 -12.52 4.79
N ILE A 110 3.29 -12.04 3.54
CA ILE A 110 3.42 -12.86 2.33
C ILE A 110 4.80 -13.53 2.32
N VAL A 111 5.88 -12.75 2.43
CA VAL A 111 7.26 -13.27 2.42
C VAL A 111 7.44 -14.35 3.49
N LEU A 112 6.91 -14.12 4.70
CA LEU A 112 7.00 -15.09 5.78
C LEU A 112 6.25 -16.39 5.46
N VAL A 113 5.02 -16.31 4.93
CA VAL A 113 4.23 -17.49 4.55
C VAL A 113 4.92 -18.29 3.43
N PHE A 114 5.45 -17.60 2.42
CA PHE A 114 6.21 -18.23 1.32
C PHE A 114 7.47 -18.92 1.85
N TYR A 115 8.22 -18.25 2.72
CA TYR A 115 9.42 -18.81 3.35
C TYR A 115 9.12 -20.09 4.14
N TYR A 116 8.07 -20.08 4.96
CA TYR A 116 7.65 -21.27 5.71
C TYR A 116 7.26 -22.43 4.79
N ARG A 117 6.52 -22.15 3.71
CA ARG A 117 6.11 -23.17 2.74
C ARG A 117 7.32 -23.74 1.99
N PHE A 118 8.26 -22.89 1.61
CA PHE A 118 9.48 -23.28 0.91
C PHE A 118 10.32 -24.26 1.75
N ILE A 119 10.54 -23.98 3.04
CA ILE A 119 11.32 -24.87 3.92
C ILE A 119 10.67 -26.24 4.09
N VAL A 120 9.34 -26.30 4.21
CA VAL A 120 8.61 -27.56 4.40
C VAL A 120 8.70 -28.46 3.17
N MET A 121 8.73 -27.87 1.97
CA MET A 121 8.88 -28.63 0.71
C MET A 121 10.28 -29.20 0.50
N LEU A 122 11.31 -28.69 1.18
CA LEU A 122 12.68 -29.14 0.98
C LEU A 122 12.94 -30.51 1.66
N PRO A 123 13.61 -31.45 0.97
CA PRO A 123 14.04 -32.72 1.56
C PRO A 123 14.94 -32.52 2.78
N GLU A 124 14.84 -33.39 3.79
CA GLU A 124 15.58 -33.25 5.05
C GLU A 124 17.11 -33.25 4.88
N ARG A 125 17.61 -33.98 3.89
CA ARG A 125 19.06 -34.09 3.61
C ARG A 125 19.59 -32.97 2.70
N ASN A 126 18.75 -32.02 2.30
CA ASN A 126 19.18 -30.94 1.41
C ASN A 126 19.99 -29.89 2.18
N TRP A 127 21.19 -29.56 1.69
CA TRP A 127 22.05 -28.52 2.27
C TRP A 127 21.36 -27.14 2.29
N ILE A 128 20.49 -26.87 1.32
CA ILE A 128 19.68 -25.64 1.23
C ILE A 128 18.77 -25.51 2.45
N LYS A 129 18.18 -26.61 2.95
CA LYS A 129 17.32 -26.59 4.14
C LYS A 129 18.10 -26.25 5.41
N ARG A 130 19.36 -26.71 5.49
CA ARG A 130 20.29 -26.39 6.58
C ARG A 130 20.81 -24.95 6.49
N TYR A 131 21.01 -24.44 5.28
CA TYR A 131 21.37 -23.05 5.03
C TYR A 131 20.21 -22.10 5.39
N PHE A 132 18.98 -22.43 4.98
CA PHE A 132 17.76 -21.75 5.42
C PHE A 132 17.29 -22.24 6.81
N SER A 133 18.23 -22.27 7.76
CA SER A 133 17.97 -22.59 9.17
C SER A 133 17.17 -21.47 9.87
N GLU A 134 16.92 -21.66 11.18
CA GLU A 134 16.29 -20.66 12.02
C GLU A 134 17.02 -19.30 12.02
N ASN A 135 18.35 -19.29 11.82
CA ASN A 135 19.13 -18.05 11.77
C ASN A 135 18.78 -17.22 10.54
N THR A 136 18.61 -17.87 9.38
CA THR A 136 18.21 -17.21 8.14
C THR A 136 16.77 -16.70 8.22
N ARG A 137 15.89 -17.42 8.93
CA ARG A 137 14.54 -16.94 9.24
C ARG A 137 14.56 -15.65 10.06
N ILE A 138 15.38 -15.63 11.12
CA ILE A 138 15.53 -14.45 11.98
C ILE A 138 16.13 -13.30 11.18
N ALA A 139 17.14 -13.56 10.35
CA ALA A 139 17.76 -12.54 9.49
C ALA A 139 16.75 -11.92 8.50
N ILE A 140 15.90 -12.73 7.85
CA ILE A 140 14.84 -12.23 6.95
C ILE A 140 13.83 -11.37 7.72
N ILE A 141 13.40 -11.82 8.90
CA ILE A 141 12.47 -11.05 9.73
C ILE A 141 13.09 -9.71 10.13
N ILE A 142 14.34 -9.71 10.61
CA ILE A 142 15.06 -8.49 10.97
C ILE A 142 15.18 -7.57 9.75
N PHE A 143 15.60 -8.10 8.61
CA PHE A 143 15.73 -7.33 7.37
C PHE A 143 14.42 -6.64 6.95
N LEU A 144 13.31 -7.38 6.96
CA LEU A 144 11.97 -6.84 6.66
C LEU A 144 11.52 -5.77 7.67
N HIS A 145 11.82 -5.95 8.96
CA HIS A 145 11.51 -4.96 9.98
C HIS A 145 12.40 -3.71 9.84
N VAL A 146 13.67 -3.87 9.50
CA VAL A 146 14.59 -2.75 9.22
C VAL A 146 14.09 -1.95 8.02
N ILE A 147 13.59 -2.60 6.96
CA ILE A 147 12.96 -1.91 5.83
C ILE A 147 11.75 -1.09 6.30
N CYS A 148 10.87 -1.67 7.12
CA CYS A 148 9.70 -0.95 7.63
C CYS A 148 10.09 0.25 8.50
N ILE A 149 11.08 0.10 9.38
CA ILE A 149 11.59 1.18 10.24
C ILE A 149 12.27 2.26 9.39
N SER A 150 13.07 1.88 8.40
CA SER A 150 13.71 2.82 7.48
C SER A 150 12.68 3.63 6.72
N PHE A 151 11.63 2.99 6.22
CA PHE A 151 10.53 3.66 5.54
C PHE A 151 9.76 4.60 6.46
N MET A 152 9.49 4.17 7.70
CA MET A 152 8.87 5.00 8.73
C MET A 152 9.66 6.26 9.04
N LEU A 153 10.98 6.12 9.24
CA LEU A 153 11.85 7.25 9.48
C LEU A 153 11.86 8.17 8.26
N PHE A 154 12.01 7.61 7.05
CA PHE A 154 11.98 8.36 5.81
C PHE A 154 10.70 9.21 5.67
N PHE A 155 9.52 8.62 5.86
CA PHE A 155 8.25 9.34 5.77
C PHE A 155 8.10 10.46 6.82
N ASN A 156 8.72 10.29 7.99
CA ASN A 156 8.75 11.34 9.01
C ASN A 156 9.68 12.50 8.64
N TYR A 157 10.77 12.21 7.92
CA TYR A 157 11.73 13.22 7.45
C TYR A 157 11.37 13.84 6.10
N THR A 158 10.47 13.24 5.30
CA THR A 158 9.97 13.88 4.09
C THR A 158 9.13 15.09 4.47
N THR A 159 9.66 16.29 4.19
CA THR A 159 8.94 17.54 4.31
C THR A 159 7.93 17.65 3.17
N ILE A 160 6.64 17.55 3.49
CA ILE A 160 5.60 17.98 2.56
C ILE A 160 5.77 19.50 2.42
N PRO A 161 5.93 20.04 1.20
CA PRO A 161 6.15 21.47 1.04
C PRO A 161 4.98 22.24 1.66
N ALA A 162 5.31 23.15 2.57
CA ALA A 162 4.33 23.92 3.35
C ALA A 162 3.40 24.75 2.44
N ASN A 163 3.89 25.15 1.26
CA ASN A 163 3.13 25.93 0.28
C ASN A 163 2.66 25.06 -0.90
N GLN A 164 1.63 24.24 -0.65
CA GLN A 164 0.99 23.39 -1.66
C GLN A 164 0.42 24.17 -2.85
N ALA A 165 -0.02 25.41 -2.65
CA ALA A 165 -0.56 26.25 -3.72
C ALA A 165 0.51 26.59 -4.77
N LYS A 166 1.75 26.88 -4.32
CA LYS A 166 2.88 27.15 -5.22
C LYS A 166 3.24 25.92 -6.06
N VAL A 167 3.33 24.75 -5.44
CA VAL A 167 3.70 23.50 -6.11
C VAL A 167 2.66 23.09 -7.15
N LYS A 168 1.37 23.16 -6.80
CA LYS A 168 0.27 22.90 -7.75
C LYS A 168 0.31 23.86 -8.95
N LEU A 169 0.63 25.13 -8.71
CA LEU A 169 0.75 26.14 -9.75
C LEU A 169 1.98 25.93 -10.67
N GLU A 170 3.09 25.43 -10.13
CA GLU A 170 4.26 25.03 -10.94
C GLU A 170 3.95 23.82 -11.83
N HIS A 171 3.23 22.82 -11.30
CA HIS A 171 2.77 21.68 -12.10
C HIS A 171 1.82 22.10 -13.23
N LEU A 172 0.90 23.03 -12.97
CA LEU A 172 0.04 23.62 -13.99
C LEU A 172 0.83 24.32 -15.10
N LYS A 173 1.89 25.06 -14.76
CA LYS A 173 2.76 25.71 -15.74
C LYS A 173 3.51 24.70 -16.61
N ARG A 174 3.92 23.57 -16.03
CA ARG A 174 4.66 22.52 -16.74
C ARG A 174 3.77 21.70 -17.67
N HIS A 175 2.52 21.46 -17.28
CA HIS A 175 1.56 20.64 -18.02
C HIS A 175 0.21 21.36 -18.21
N PRO A 176 0.17 22.45 -19.00
CA PRO A 176 -1.04 23.26 -19.18
C PRO A 176 -2.15 22.54 -19.94
N GLU A 177 -1.82 21.49 -20.69
CA GLU A 177 -2.79 20.71 -21.49
C GLU A 177 -3.52 19.64 -20.67
N CYS A 178 -3.07 19.33 -19.45
CA CYS A 178 -3.56 18.23 -18.62
C CYS A 178 -4.08 18.73 -17.26
N VAL A 179 -5.08 19.61 -17.28
CA VAL A 179 -5.67 20.19 -16.07
C VAL A 179 -6.77 19.28 -15.53
N ASN A 180 -6.45 18.47 -14.51
CA ASN A 180 -7.43 17.68 -13.79
C ASN A 180 -8.11 18.51 -12.68
N PRO A 181 -9.46 18.47 -12.55
CA PRO A 181 -10.16 19.23 -11.51
C PRO A 181 -9.75 18.82 -10.09
N GLU A 182 -9.32 17.57 -9.89
CA GLU A 182 -8.85 17.03 -8.61
C GLU A 182 -7.54 17.67 -8.12
N LEU A 183 -6.78 18.32 -9.01
CA LEU A 183 -5.57 19.06 -8.62
C LEU A 183 -5.90 20.22 -7.67
N PHE A 184 -7.05 20.87 -7.87
CA PHE A 184 -7.50 22.02 -7.09
C PHE A 184 -8.18 21.63 -5.78
N ASP A 185 -8.36 20.34 -5.51
CA ASP A 185 -8.92 19.86 -4.26
C ASP A 185 -8.01 20.29 -3.09
N PRO A 186 -8.52 20.98 -2.05
CA PRO A 186 -7.72 21.35 -0.89
C PRO A 186 -7.15 20.15 -0.13
N TYR A 187 -7.78 18.98 -0.29
CA TYR A 187 -7.30 17.73 0.31
C TYR A 187 -6.18 17.06 -0.51
N ALA A 188 -6.03 17.40 -1.79
CA ALA A 188 -5.00 16.83 -2.64
C ALA A 188 -3.61 17.36 -2.27
N LEU A 189 -2.63 16.47 -2.19
CA LEU A 189 -1.23 16.78 -1.95
C LEU A 189 -0.45 16.64 -3.25
N ALA A 190 0.10 17.76 -3.71
CA ALA A 190 1.04 17.76 -4.82
C ALA A 190 2.44 17.49 -4.27
N LEU A 191 3.11 16.50 -4.87
CA LEU A 191 4.51 16.23 -4.58
C LEU A 191 5.37 17.27 -5.29
N SER A 192 6.47 17.67 -4.66
CA SER A 192 7.37 18.65 -5.27
C SER A 192 8.06 18.03 -6.49
N PRO A 193 8.20 18.76 -7.61
CA PRO A 193 9.05 18.30 -8.69
C PRO A 193 10.52 18.24 -8.24
N PHE A 194 11.23 17.24 -8.78
CA PHE A 194 12.63 16.81 -8.59
C PHE A 194 13.75 17.86 -8.40
N ASP A 195 13.49 19.16 -8.58
CA ASP A 195 14.52 20.19 -8.74
C ASP A 195 14.20 21.49 -7.97
N ASP A 196 13.69 21.35 -6.75
CA ASP A 196 13.52 22.47 -5.82
C ASP A 196 14.74 22.70 -4.91
N GLY A 197 15.79 21.87 -5.03
CA GLY A 197 17.01 21.96 -4.24
C GLY A 197 16.84 21.64 -2.75
N GLU A 198 15.60 21.38 -2.31
CA GLU A 198 15.23 21.08 -0.93
C GLU A 198 14.84 19.61 -0.70
N THR A 199 14.50 18.87 -1.76
CA THR A 199 14.13 17.45 -1.65
C THR A 199 15.32 16.51 -1.86
N LEU A 200 15.69 15.76 -0.81
CA LEU A 200 16.90 14.94 -0.79
C LEU A 200 16.81 13.63 -1.61
N ILE A 201 15.61 13.08 -1.88
CA ILE A 201 15.45 11.82 -2.63
C ILE A 201 14.13 11.82 -3.45
N PRO A 202 14.18 11.46 -4.74
CA PRO A 202 13.01 11.45 -5.63
C PRO A 202 12.00 10.32 -5.41
N PHE A 203 10.71 10.61 -5.68
CA PHE A 203 9.53 9.77 -5.37
C PHE A 203 9.36 8.49 -6.20
N TRP A 204 10.02 8.33 -7.36
CA TRP A 204 10.00 7.04 -8.09
C TRP A 204 10.45 5.82 -7.26
N PHE A 205 11.19 6.01 -6.16
CA PHE A 205 11.48 4.94 -5.20
C PHE A 205 10.24 4.45 -4.43
N LEU A 206 9.18 5.27 -4.33
CA LEU A 206 7.88 4.94 -3.73
C LEU A 206 6.88 4.36 -4.74
N ALA A 207 7.04 4.65 -6.04
CA ALA A 207 6.16 4.12 -7.10
C ALA A 207 6.62 2.76 -7.66
N VAL A 208 7.85 2.34 -7.34
CA VAL A 208 8.49 1.10 -7.84
C VAL A 208 8.63 0.03 -6.74
N LEU A 209 8.17 0.30 -5.52
CA LEU A 209 8.13 -0.62 -4.38
C LEU A 209 6.69 -1.05 -4.07
#